data_AF-A0A3D3UV15-F1
#
_entry.id   AF-A0A3D3UV15-F1
#
_cell.length_a   1.000
_cell.length_b   1.000
_cell.length_c   1.000
_cell.angle_alpha   90.00
_cell.angle_beta   90.00
_cell.angle_gamma   90.00
#
_symmetry.space_group_name_H-M   'P 1'
#
loop_
_entity.id
_entity.type
_entity.pdbx_description
1 polymer ?
#
loop_
_entity_poly.entity_id
_entity_poly.type
_entity_poly.pdbx_seq_one_letter_code
_entity_poly.pdbx_strand_id
1 'polypeptide(L)'
;MLIGEVFLMIDRLLVTRCREGSRDALRRIYEKYRDSLLILAVALSHDVNLAEDAVHDVFVAFAQNIAGFKLTGSLKAYLARCVANRVRDLMRAGHSRTKALNSERACSADMDVDEPDQLVVCNEELRLLSSALAELPHEQREVIALHIHGQMRFRVIAKSLGISVNTVKGRYRYGI
;
A
#
# COMPACT_ATOMS: atom_id res chain seq x y z
N MET A 1 -5.22 -16.76 19.47
CA MET A 1 -6.45 -15.92 19.47
C MET A 1 -6.23 -14.62 20.25
N LEU A 2 -5.64 -14.67 21.45
CA LEU A 2 -5.33 -13.49 22.30
C LEU A 2 -4.46 -12.40 21.64
N ILE A 3 -3.41 -12.77 20.89
CA ILE A 3 -2.45 -11.78 20.31
C ILE A 3 -3.12 -10.85 19.30
N GLY A 4 -4.07 -11.36 18.50
CA GLY A 4 -4.77 -10.54 17.50
C GLY A 4 -5.73 -9.52 18.12
N GLU A 5 -6.40 -9.88 19.22
CA GLU A 5 -7.29 -8.99 19.95
C GLU A 5 -6.52 -7.88 20.68
N VAL A 6 -5.37 -8.21 21.27
CA VAL A 6 -4.47 -7.23 21.89
C VAL A 6 -3.99 -6.21 20.86
N PHE A 7 -3.63 -6.65 19.65
CA PHE A 7 -3.19 -5.76 18.58
C PHE A 7 -4.30 -4.80 18.12
N LEU A 8 -5.54 -5.30 17.99
CA LEU A 8 -6.73 -4.49 17.67
C LEU A 8 -7.03 -3.46 18.78
N MET A 9 -6.85 -3.82 20.05
CA MET A 9 -6.99 -2.90 21.17
C MET A 9 -5.92 -1.80 21.16
N ILE A 10 -4.65 -2.16 20.91
CA ILE A 10 -3.55 -1.19 20.79
C ILE A 10 -3.82 -0.22 19.64
N ASP A 11 -4.29 -0.70 18.49
CA ASP A 11 -4.62 0.17 17.36
C ASP A 11 -5.72 1.17 17.71
N ARG A 12 -6.78 0.73 18.39
CA ARG A 12 -7.86 1.61 18.86
C ARG A 12 -7.34 2.66 19.83
N LEU A 13 -6.44 2.28 20.74
CA LEU A 13 -5.82 3.21 21.68
C LEU A 13 -4.98 4.25 20.96
N LEU A 14 -4.12 3.83 20.01
CA LEU A 14 -3.28 4.73 19.23
C LEU A 14 -4.12 5.71 18.41
N VAL A 15 -5.17 5.23 17.73
CA VAL A 15 -6.11 6.10 16.99
C VAL A 15 -6.79 7.12 17.91
N THR A 16 -7.17 6.70 19.13
CA THR A 16 -7.79 7.60 20.11
C THR A 16 -6.81 8.69 20.55
N ARG A 17 -5.56 8.32 20.86
CA ARG A 17 -4.52 9.31 21.21
C ARG A 17 -4.16 10.24 20.06
N CYS A 18 -4.16 9.76 18.81
CA CYS A 18 -3.96 10.65 17.67
C CYS A 18 -5.06 11.71 17.56
N ARG A 19 -6.31 11.36 17.88
CA ARG A 19 -7.44 12.32 17.91
C ARG A 19 -7.28 13.38 18.98
N GLU A 20 -6.65 13.02 20.10
CA GLU A 20 -6.29 13.93 21.18
C GLU A 20 -5.04 14.78 20.85
N GLY A 21 -4.49 14.65 19.64
CA GLY A 21 -3.33 15.43 19.18
C GLY A 21 -1.96 14.81 19.46
N SER A 22 -1.91 13.56 19.94
CA SER A 22 -0.65 12.88 20.21
C SER A 22 0.13 12.56 18.93
N ARG A 23 1.21 13.31 18.70
CA ARG A 23 2.17 13.04 17.62
C ARG A 23 2.91 11.71 17.81
N ASP A 24 3.14 11.30 19.06
CA ASP A 24 3.77 10.02 19.39
C ASP A 24 2.90 8.84 18.93
N ALA A 25 1.58 8.94 19.13
CA ALA A 25 0.66 7.90 18.66
C ALA A 25 0.68 7.76 17.13
N LEU A 26 0.78 8.88 16.39
CA LEU A 26 0.88 8.85 14.94
C LEU A 26 2.20 8.22 14.49
N ARG A 27 3.31 8.60 15.13
CA ARG A 27 4.63 7.99 14.90
C ARG A 27 4.60 6.48 15.07
N ARG A 28 4.03 5.99 16.18
CA ARG A 28 3.92 4.54 16.45
C ARG A 28 3.07 3.82 15.40
N ILE A 29 1.99 4.44 14.93
CA ILE A 29 1.18 3.88 13.83
C ILE A 29 2.00 3.82 12.54
N TYR A 30 2.76 4.89 12.24
CA TYR A 30 3.64 4.95 11.08
C TYR A 30 4.69 3.84 11.11
N GLU A 31 5.53 3.79 12.15
CA GLU A 31 6.60 2.80 12.32
C GLU A 31 6.06 1.36 12.26
N LYS A 32 4.88 1.13 12.83
CA LYS A 32 4.25 -0.20 12.86
C LYS A 32 3.78 -0.70 11.49
N TYR A 33 3.36 0.19 10.59
CA TYR A 33 2.71 -0.20 9.34
C TYR A 33 3.48 0.14 8.08
N ARG A 34 4.41 1.12 8.14
CA ARG A 34 5.16 1.64 7.00
C ARG A 34 5.71 0.53 6.12
N ASP A 35 6.51 -0.38 6.66
CA ASP A 35 7.22 -1.38 5.84
C ASP A 35 6.25 -2.34 5.16
N SER A 36 5.22 -2.79 5.88
CA SER A 36 4.18 -3.66 5.30
C SER A 36 3.35 -2.97 4.20
N LEU A 37 3.14 -1.66 4.34
CA LEU A 37 2.41 -0.85 3.36
C LEU A 37 3.30 -0.49 2.16
N LEU A 38 4.60 -0.29 2.38
CA LEU A 38 5.58 -0.06 1.33
C LEU A 38 5.76 -1.30 0.47
N ILE A 39 5.90 -2.48 1.09
CA ILE A 39 5.92 -3.76 0.39
C ILE A 39 4.65 -3.94 -0.46
N LEU A 40 3.48 -3.66 0.12
CA LEU A 40 2.20 -3.69 -0.61
C LEU A 40 2.21 -2.71 -1.80
N ALA A 41 2.69 -1.48 -1.60
CA ALA A 41 2.70 -0.47 -2.63
C ALA A 41 3.64 -0.83 -3.78
N VAL A 42 4.87 -1.27 -3.49
CA VAL A 42 5.84 -1.76 -4.48
C VAL A 42 5.27 -2.96 -5.25
N ALA A 43 4.61 -3.88 -4.55
CA ALA A 43 3.95 -5.01 -5.17
C ALA A 43 2.83 -4.61 -6.15
N LEU A 44 2.26 -3.42 -6.03
CA LEU A 44 1.22 -2.92 -6.91
C LEU A 44 1.76 -2.02 -8.02
N SER A 45 2.73 -1.15 -7.70
CA SER A 45 3.25 -0.11 -8.59
C SER A 45 4.42 -0.54 -9.45
N HIS A 46 5.20 -1.53 -8.99
CA HIS A 46 6.49 -1.92 -9.57
C HIS A 46 7.55 -0.82 -9.53
N ASP A 47 7.29 0.22 -8.74
CA ASP A 47 8.10 1.43 -8.63
C ASP A 47 8.18 1.82 -7.15
N VAL A 48 9.41 1.82 -6.63
CA VAL A 48 9.71 2.13 -5.23
C VAL A 48 9.41 3.59 -4.90
N ASN A 49 9.69 4.52 -5.81
CA ASN A 49 9.45 5.94 -5.59
C ASN A 49 7.94 6.22 -5.53
N LEU A 50 7.19 5.69 -6.50
CA LEU A 50 5.72 5.80 -6.50
C LEU A 50 5.12 5.15 -5.25
N ALA A 51 5.70 4.05 -4.78
CA ALA A 51 5.27 3.36 -3.58
C ALA A 51 5.50 4.20 -2.31
N GLU A 52 6.66 4.83 -2.16
CA GLU A 52 6.97 5.72 -1.05
C GLU A 52 6.02 6.91 -1.00
N ASP A 53 5.81 7.57 -2.14
CA ASP A 53 4.86 8.68 -2.27
C ASP A 53 3.45 8.26 -1.89
N ALA A 54 2.99 7.10 -2.37
CA ALA A 54 1.67 6.59 -2.06
C ALA A 54 1.47 6.33 -0.56
N VAL A 55 2.49 5.76 0.10
CA VAL A 55 2.46 5.52 1.56
C VAL A 55 2.48 6.84 2.31
N HIS A 56 3.34 7.78 1.91
CA HIS A 56 3.43 9.11 2.51
C HIS A 56 2.09 9.84 2.45
N ASP A 57 1.50 9.95 1.27
CA ASP A 57 0.22 10.60 1.03
C ASP A 57 -0.90 10.02 1.90
N VAL A 58 -0.92 8.70 2.06
CA VAL A 58 -1.92 8.03 2.90
C VAL A 58 -1.76 8.41 4.37
N PHE A 59 -0.53 8.48 4.88
CA PHE A 59 -0.29 8.89 6.26
C PHE A 59 -0.59 10.38 6.49
N VAL A 60 -0.27 11.24 5.53
CA VAL A 60 -0.64 12.66 5.57
C VAL A 60 -2.17 12.81 5.59
N ALA A 61 -2.87 12.15 4.66
CA ALA A 61 -4.33 12.18 4.61
C ALA A 61 -4.96 11.57 5.88
N PHE A 62 -4.37 10.51 6.42
CA PHE A 62 -4.81 9.89 7.67
C PHE A 62 -4.69 10.86 8.84
N ALA A 63 -3.55 11.56 8.98
CA ALA A 63 -3.32 12.54 10.03
C ALA A 63 -4.29 13.73 9.92
N GLN A 64 -4.55 14.24 8.70
CA GLN A 64 -5.48 15.34 8.46
C GLN A 64 -6.93 14.96 8.80
N ASN A 65 -7.34 13.72 8.54
CA ASN A 65 -8.72 13.27 8.73
C ASN A 65 -8.97 12.54 10.06
N ILE A 66 -7.97 12.49 10.95
CA ILE A 66 -8.00 11.63 12.15
C ILE A 66 -9.12 12.01 13.12
N ALA A 67 -9.46 13.29 13.22
CA ALA A 67 -10.52 13.80 14.09
C ALA A 67 -11.87 13.10 13.80
N GLY A 68 -12.22 12.95 12.52
CA GLY A 68 -13.46 12.27 12.10
C GLY A 68 -13.35 10.74 11.96
N PHE A 69 -12.15 10.17 11.99
CA PHE A 69 -11.90 8.79 11.57
C PHE A 69 -12.41 7.74 12.57
N LYS A 70 -13.45 6.98 12.25
CA LYS A 70 -13.94 5.87 13.09
C LYS A 70 -13.35 4.53 12.65
N LEU A 71 -12.56 3.89 13.51
CA LEU A 71 -12.01 2.56 13.27
C LEU A 71 -13.08 1.47 13.49
N THR A 72 -13.64 0.93 12.41
CA THR A 72 -14.67 -0.12 12.42
C THR A 72 -14.12 -1.54 12.17
N GLY A 73 -12.80 -1.68 11.98
CA GLY A 73 -12.14 -2.96 11.72
C GLY A 73 -10.64 -2.88 12.01
N SER A 74 -9.82 -3.62 11.24
CA SER A 74 -8.36 -3.54 11.33
C SER A 74 -7.85 -2.23 10.74
N LEU A 75 -7.00 -1.52 11.50
CA LEU A 75 -6.34 -0.31 11.02
C LEU A 75 -5.43 -0.63 9.83
N LYS A 76 -4.71 -1.75 9.90
CA LYS A 76 -3.89 -2.25 8.80
C LYS A 76 -4.68 -2.45 7.51
N ALA A 77 -5.84 -3.11 7.59
CA ALA A 77 -6.69 -3.33 6.42
C ALA A 77 -7.27 -2.03 5.85
N TYR A 78 -7.53 -1.03 6.69
CA TYR A 78 -7.93 0.31 6.26
C TYR A 78 -6.79 1.01 5.51
N LEU A 79 -5.60 1.10 6.11
CA LEU A 79 -4.43 1.74 5.50
C LEU A 79 -4.03 1.04 4.21
N ALA A 80 -4.03 -0.29 4.18
CA ALA A 80 -3.73 -1.09 2.99
C ALA A 80 -4.69 -0.76 1.83
N ARG A 81 -5.99 -0.59 2.11
CA ARG A 81 -6.95 -0.16 1.09
C ARG A 81 -6.63 1.25 0.57
N CYS A 82 -6.33 2.18 1.47
CA CYS A 82 -5.99 3.56 1.09
C CYS A 82 -4.73 3.59 0.21
N VAL A 83 -3.70 2.82 0.56
CA VAL A 83 -2.46 2.69 -0.22
C VAL A 83 -2.74 2.09 -1.59
N ALA A 84 -3.46 0.98 -1.65
CA ALA A 84 -3.79 0.37 -2.95
C ALA A 84 -4.64 1.30 -3.84
N ASN A 85 -5.54 2.09 -3.25
CA ASN A 85 -6.26 3.13 -3.98
C ASN A 85 -5.31 4.21 -4.50
N ARG A 86 -4.43 4.74 -3.66
CA ARG A 86 -3.48 5.78 -4.03
C ARG A 86 -2.52 5.31 -5.13
N VAL A 87 -2.00 4.09 -5.04
CA VAL A 87 -1.16 3.49 -6.10
C VAL A 87 -1.94 3.40 -7.41
N ARG A 88 -3.18 2.91 -7.39
CA ARG A 88 -4.03 2.86 -8.59
C ARG A 88 -4.28 4.25 -9.20
N ASP A 89 -4.49 5.26 -8.35
CA ASP A 89 -4.71 6.63 -8.81
C ASP A 89 -3.44 7.23 -9.44
N LEU A 90 -2.28 7.04 -8.80
CA LEU A 90 -0.97 7.48 -9.32
C LEU A 90 -0.62 6.77 -10.64
N MET A 91 -0.84 5.46 -10.73
CA MET A 91 -0.65 4.70 -11.96
C MET A 91 -1.57 5.19 -13.08
N ARG A 92 -2.86 5.44 -12.80
CA ARG A 92 -3.80 5.98 -13.79
C ARG A 92 -3.40 7.38 -14.28
N ALA A 93 -2.96 8.25 -13.37
CA ALA A 93 -2.47 9.58 -13.71
C ALA A 93 -1.19 9.50 -14.58
N GLY A 94 -0.26 8.60 -14.23
CA GLY A 94 0.91 8.27 -15.04
C GLY A 94 0.54 7.82 -16.44
N HIS A 95 -0.38 6.87 -16.59
CA HIS A 95 -0.86 6.40 -17.90
C HIS A 95 -1.55 7.50 -18.71
N SER A 96 -2.32 8.38 -18.07
CA SER A 96 -2.95 9.52 -18.75
C SER A 96 -1.91 10.53 -19.25
N ARG A 97 -0.85 10.76 -18.48
CA ARG A 97 0.26 11.66 -18.83
C ARG A 97 1.15 11.04 -19.90
N THR A 98 1.47 9.76 -19.82
CA THR A 98 2.21 9.01 -20.85
C THR A 98 1.41 8.91 -22.15
N LYS A 99 0.08 8.79 -22.11
CA LYS A 99 -0.76 8.79 -23.32
C LYS A 99 -0.81 10.16 -24.02
N ALA A 100 -0.72 11.26 -23.24
CA ALA A 100 -0.60 12.61 -23.77
C ALA A 100 0.82 12.93 -24.29
N LEU A 101 1.86 12.34 -23.68
CA LEU A 101 3.26 12.50 -24.12
C LEU A 101 3.61 11.56 -25.28
N ASN A 102 2.97 10.39 -25.41
CA ASN A 102 3.20 9.46 -26.51
C ASN A 102 2.61 9.93 -27.86
N SER A 103 1.85 11.03 -27.90
CA SER A 103 1.57 11.74 -29.17
C SER A 103 2.70 12.69 -29.59
N GLU A 104 3.71 12.90 -28.73
CA GLU A 104 4.84 13.80 -28.96
C GLU A 104 6.16 13.14 -28.51
N ARG A 105 6.64 12.19 -29.33
CA ARG A 105 8.02 11.67 -29.41
C ARG A 105 8.55 10.74 -28.30
N ALA A 106 9.24 9.73 -28.82
CA ALA A 106 10.25 8.94 -28.15
C ALA A 106 11.40 9.81 -27.61
N CYS A 107 11.81 9.60 -26.36
CA CYS A 107 13.21 9.68 -25.92
C CYS A 107 13.35 9.14 -24.49
N SER A 108 14.44 8.42 -24.30
CA SER A 108 15.01 7.87 -23.07
C SER A 108 15.13 8.87 -21.91
N ALA A 109 15.06 8.37 -20.67
CA ALA A 109 15.67 9.05 -19.52
C ALA A 109 16.12 8.01 -18.47
N ASP A 110 17.44 7.84 -18.38
CA ASP A 110 18.13 7.41 -17.16
C ASP A 110 17.84 8.40 -16.04
N MET A 111 17.69 7.93 -14.80
CA MET A 111 17.71 8.78 -13.61
C MET A 111 18.40 8.04 -12.45
N ASP A 112 19.65 8.43 -12.20
CA ASP A 112 20.36 8.25 -10.93
C ASP A 112 19.90 9.33 -9.94
N VAL A 113 19.66 8.94 -8.68
CA VAL A 113 19.63 9.84 -7.51
C VAL A 113 20.12 9.08 -6.27
N ASP A 114 21.17 9.61 -5.64
CA ASP A 114 21.84 9.13 -4.42
C ASP A 114 21.24 9.68 -3.10
N GLU A 115 21.41 8.87 -2.04
CA GLU A 115 21.36 9.08 -0.54
C GLU A 115 20.02 9.26 0.25
N PRO A 116 19.93 8.82 1.55
CA PRO A 116 20.95 8.20 2.42
C PRO A 116 20.64 6.80 3.01
N ASP A 117 21.61 5.90 2.85
CA ASP A 117 22.16 4.74 3.61
C ASP A 117 21.36 3.83 4.57
N GLN A 118 20.22 4.20 5.16
CA GLN A 118 19.39 3.20 5.87
C GLN A 118 18.25 2.66 4.99
N LEU A 119 17.98 3.35 3.88
CA LEU A 119 17.00 2.98 2.85
C LEU A 119 17.55 1.94 1.86
N VAL A 120 18.87 1.83 1.72
CA VAL A 120 19.54 1.05 0.67
C VAL A 120 19.31 -0.45 0.82
N VAL A 121 19.35 -0.99 2.04
CA VAL A 121 19.16 -2.44 2.30
C VAL A 121 17.70 -2.87 2.04
N CYS A 122 16.72 -2.03 2.39
CA CYS A 122 15.32 -2.28 2.04
C CYS A 122 15.06 -2.11 0.53
N ASN A 123 15.81 -1.23 -0.15
CA ASN A 123 15.62 -0.98 -1.58
C ASN A 123 15.98 -2.21 -2.41
N GLU A 124 17.05 -2.94 -2.05
CA GLU A 124 17.45 -4.14 -2.80
C GLU A 124 16.43 -5.29 -2.63
N GLU A 125 15.97 -5.55 -1.40
CA GLU A 125 14.90 -6.54 -1.15
C GLU A 125 13.58 -6.15 -1.85
N LEU A 126 13.21 -4.87 -1.82
CA LEU A 126 12.01 -4.37 -2.50
C LEU A 126 12.17 -4.39 -4.04
N ARG A 127 13.37 -4.15 -4.57
CA ARG A 127 13.68 -4.27 -6.00
C ARG A 127 13.61 -5.73 -6.45
N LEU A 128 14.20 -6.65 -5.68
CA LEU A 128 14.10 -8.09 -5.92
C LEU A 128 12.64 -8.54 -5.88
N LEU A 129 11.88 -8.11 -4.87
CA LEU A 129 10.44 -8.38 -4.80
C LEU A 129 9.69 -7.79 -6.00
N SER A 130 9.96 -6.55 -6.39
CA SER A 130 9.34 -5.90 -7.55
C SER A 130 9.60 -6.72 -8.83
N SER A 131 10.85 -7.14 -9.03
CA SER A 131 11.25 -7.95 -10.18
C SER A 131 10.56 -9.32 -10.20
N ALA A 132 10.52 -10.03 -9.08
CA ALA A 132 9.83 -11.32 -8.97
C ALA A 132 8.32 -11.21 -9.19
N LEU A 133 7.71 -10.13 -8.69
CA LEU A 133 6.29 -9.88 -8.89
C LEU A 133 5.96 -9.46 -10.32
N ALA A 134 6.92 -8.92 -11.09
CA ALA A 134 6.71 -8.46 -12.47
C ALA A 134 6.21 -9.56 -13.41
N GLU A 135 6.55 -10.81 -13.11
CA GLU A 135 6.13 -11.99 -13.88
C GLU A 135 4.65 -12.35 -13.70
N LEU A 136 4.02 -11.91 -12.61
CA LEU A 136 2.61 -12.18 -12.34
C LEU A 136 1.69 -11.20 -13.09
N PRO A 137 0.57 -11.66 -13.67
CA PRO A 137 -0.49 -10.76 -14.12
C PRO A 137 -0.95 -9.83 -12.99
N HIS A 138 -1.10 -8.53 -13.31
CA HIS A 138 -1.47 -7.48 -12.33
C HIS A 138 -2.65 -7.88 -11.44
N GLU A 139 -3.69 -8.50 -12.01
CA GLU A 139 -4.89 -8.89 -11.27
C GLU A 139 -4.63 -9.96 -10.18
N GLN A 140 -3.70 -10.87 -10.41
CA GLN A 140 -3.34 -11.93 -9.47
C GLN A 140 -2.45 -11.35 -8.36
N ARG A 141 -1.45 -10.57 -8.78
CA ARG A 141 -0.54 -9.85 -7.90
C ARG A 141 -1.28 -8.93 -6.93
N GLU A 142 -2.25 -8.15 -7.41
CA GLU A 142 -3.04 -7.25 -6.58
C GLU A 142 -3.80 -8.00 -5.48
N VAL A 143 -4.39 -9.15 -5.80
CA VAL A 143 -5.10 -9.97 -4.82
C VAL A 143 -4.13 -10.56 -3.78
N ILE A 144 -2.98 -11.06 -4.21
CA ILE A 144 -1.95 -11.63 -3.33
C ILE A 144 -1.42 -10.57 -2.38
N ALA A 145 -1.04 -9.41 -2.90
CA ALA A 145 -0.47 -8.34 -2.10
C ALA A 145 -1.47 -7.81 -1.05
N LEU A 146 -2.73 -7.58 -1.45
CA LEU A 146 -3.79 -7.18 -0.52
C LEU A 146 -4.07 -8.23 0.56
N HIS A 147 -3.95 -9.52 0.22
CA HIS A 147 -4.19 -10.60 1.18
C HIS A 147 -3.03 -10.79 2.15
N ILE A 148 -1.81 -10.94 1.64
CA ILE A 148 -0.62 -11.27 2.44
C ILE A 148 -0.12 -10.04 3.19
N HIS A 149 0.15 -8.94 2.48
CA HIS A 149 0.70 -7.72 3.09
C HIS A 149 -0.39 -6.85 3.70
N GLY A 150 -1.52 -6.70 3.02
CA GLY A 150 -2.67 -5.94 3.53
C GLY A 150 -3.48 -6.64 4.62
N GLN A 151 -3.25 -7.96 4.84
CA GLN A 151 -4.02 -8.80 5.78
C GLN A 151 -5.54 -8.71 5.56
N MET A 152 -5.96 -8.46 4.32
CA MET A 152 -7.36 -8.30 3.98
C MET A 152 -8.00 -9.66 3.72
N ARG A 153 -9.19 -9.89 4.29
CA ARG A 153 -9.99 -11.10 3.97
C ARG A 153 -10.49 -11.01 2.52
N PHE A 154 -10.62 -12.14 1.83
CA PHE A 154 -11.09 -12.17 0.44
C PHE A 154 -12.42 -11.44 0.19
N ARG A 155 -13.35 -11.46 1.15
CA ARG A 155 -14.60 -10.68 1.05
C ARG A 155 -14.36 -9.17 1.02
N VAL A 156 -13.37 -8.69 1.77
CA VAL A 156 -13.01 -7.28 1.83
C VAL A 156 -12.25 -6.87 0.56
N ILE A 157 -11.39 -7.75 0.05
CA ILE A 157 -10.69 -7.56 -1.23
C ILE A 157 -11.70 -7.47 -2.38
N ALA A 158 -12.66 -8.41 -2.45
CA ALA A 158 -13.73 -8.43 -3.44
C ALA A 158 -14.50 -7.10 -3.48
N LYS A 159 -14.90 -6.59 -2.31
CA LYS A 159 -15.56 -5.28 -2.18
C LYS A 159 -14.66 -4.12 -2.61
N SER A 160 -13.36 -4.19 -2.29
CA SER A 160 -12.40 -3.14 -2.65
C SER A 160 -12.13 -3.07 -4.15
N LEU A 161 -12.13 -4.22 -4.83
CA LEU A 161 -11.84 -4.34 -6.26
C LEU A 161 -13.10 -4.34 -7.14
N GLY A 162 -14.30 -4.40 -6.55
CA GLY A 162 -15.56 -4.45 -7.31
C GLY A 162 -15.80 -5.77 -8.05
N ILE A 163 -15.23 -6.88 -7.56
CA ILE A 163 -15.31 -8.21 -8.21
C ILE A 163 -15.93 -9.26 -7.26
N SER A 164 -16.28 -10.43 -7.79
CA SER A 164 -16.85 -11.51 -6.97
C SER A 164 -15.79 -12.15 -6.05
N VAL A 165 -16.23 -12.69 -4.90
CA VAL A 165 -15.33 -13.43 -3.98
C VAL A 165 -14.71 -14.65 -4.67
N ASN A 166 -15.44 -15.29 -5.59
CA ASN A 166 -14.92 -16.43 -6.35
C ASN A 166 -13.81 -15.98 -7.32
N THR A 167 -13.95 -14.81 -7.94
CA THR A 167 -12.91 -14.21 -8.78
C THR A 167 -11.64 -13.93 -7.97
N VAL A 168 -11.78 -13.38 -6.76
CA VAL A 168 -10.63 -13.18 -5.85
C VAL A 168 -9.94 -14.50 -5.52
N LYS A 169 -10.70 -15.54 -5.14
CA LYS A 169 -10.14 -16.85 -4.83
C LYS A 169 -9.42 -17.47 -6.03
N GLY A 170 -9.99 -17.33 -7.23
CA GLY A 170 -9.36 -17.78 -8.47
C GLY A 170 -8.04 -17.07 -8.72
N ARG A 171 -8.04 -15.73 -8.70
CA ARG A 171 -6.84 -14.90 -8.88
C ARG A 171 -5.74 -15.21 -7.85
N TYR A 172 -6.13 -15.46 -6.60
CA TYR A 172 -5.19 -15.88 -5.55
C TYR A 172 -4.60 -17.26 -5.84
N ARG A 173 -5.42 -18.24 -6.24
CA ARG A 173 -4.98 -19.61 -6.52
C ARG A 173 -4.05 -19.72 -7.73
N TYR A 174 -4.18 -18.85 -8.73
CA TYR A 174 -3.34 -18.91 -9.93
C TYR A 174 -2.00 -18.17 -9.80
N GLY A 175 -1.84 -17.34 -8.77
CA GLY A 175 -0.59 -16.60 -8.55
C GLY A 175 0.29 -17.13 -7.41
N ILE A 176 -0.08 -18.26 -6.78
CA ILE A 176 0.73 -19.03 -5.82
C ILE A 176 0.82 -20.46 -6.35
#